data_AF-A0A068ZWG1-F1
#
_entry.id   AF-A0A068ZWG1-F1
#
_cell.length_a   1.000
_cell.length_b   1.000
_cell.length_c   1.000
_cell.angle_alpha   90.00
_cell.angle_beta   90.00
_cell.angle_gamma   90.00
#
_symmetry.space_group_name_H-M   'P 1'
#
loop_
_entity.id
_entity.type
_entity.pdbx_description
1 polymer ?
#
loop_
_entity_poly.entity_id
_entity_poly.type
_entity_poly.pdbx_seq_one_letter_code
_entity_poly.pdbx_strand_id
1 'polypeptide(L)'
;MIFLGNLSNTDDINIKKVGLINYMPSDLSSKELEQGILVDNIMQEELREGYYSTLYVNELTKETYYKYKLIAKSGEELEKEILINKVNSTEQTIADLTFKLMSNGVI
;
A
#
# COMPACT_ATOMS: atom_id res chain seq x y z
N MET A 1 -17.14 -8.32 -17.89
CA MET A 1 -17.79 -7.79 -16.67
C MET A 1 -17.22 -8.51 -15.47
N ILE A 2 -16.98 -7.77 -14.39
CA ILE A 2 -16.38 -8.23 -13.14
C ILE A 2 -17.34 -7.80 -12.02
N PHE A 3 -17.60 -8.68 -11.06
CA PHE A 3 -18.44 -8.38 -9.91
C PHE A 3 -17.60 -7.96 -8.72
N LEU A 4 -17.97 -6.81 -8.12
CA LEU A 4 -17.40 -6.27 -6.91
C LEU A 4 -18.39 -6.43 -5.77
N GLY A 5 -18.03 -7.21 -4.75
CA GLY A 5 -18.88 -7.54 -3.62
C GLY A 5 -18.24 -7.18 -2.28
N ASN A 6 -18.96 -7.52 -1.19
CA ASN A 6 -18.59 -7.18 0.18
C ASN A 6 -18.26 -5.68 0.32
N LEU A 7 -19.19 -4.86 -0.17
CA LEU A 7 -19.02 -3.41 -0.26
C LEU A 7 -19.22 -2.78 1.12
N SER A 8 -18.22 -2.01 1.56
CA SER A 8 -18.30 -1.26 2.81
C SER A 8 -18.37 0.25 2.54
N ASN A 9 -19.19 0.95 3.32
CA ASN A 9 -19.30 2.40 3.25
C ASN A 9 -17.97 3.09 3.56
N THR A 10 -17.76 4.24 2.95
CA THR A 10 -16.64 5.14 3.24
C THR A 10 -17.20 6.51 3.63
N ASP A 11 -16.32 7.46 3.95
CA ASP A 11 -16.72 8.84 4.25
C ASP A 11 -17.35 9.53 3.02
N ASP A 12 -17.01 9.09 1.81
CA ASP A 12 -17.59 9.54 0.56
C ASP A 12 -18.85 8.70 0.23
N ILE A 13 -20.00 9.36 0.10
CA ILE A 13 -21.32 8.70 -0.04
C ILE A 13 -21.40 7.70 -1.22
N ASN A 14 -20.80 8.06 -2.35
CA ASN A 14 -20.83 7.27 -3.58
C ASN A 14 -19.64 6.32 -3.73
N ILE A 15 -18.72 6.27 -2.74
CA ILE A 15 -17.54 5.43 -2.80
C ILE A 15 -17.70 4.28 -1.84
N LYS A 16 -17.51 3.06 -2.35
CA LYS A 16 -17.44 1.85 -1.54
C LYS A 16 -16.05 1.28 -1.55
N LYS A 17 -15.63 0.77 -0.39
CA LYS A 17 -14.48 -0.13 -0.29
C LYS A 17 -14.92 -1.50 -0.75
N VAL A 18 -14.14 -2.12 -1.64
CA VAL A 18 -14.41 -3.45 -2.19
C VAL A 18 -13.72 -4.50 -1.33
N GLY A 19 -14.47 -5.53 -0.93
CA GLY A 19 -13.95 -6.66 -0.14
C GLY A 19 -13.88 -7.98 -0.91
N LEU A 20 -14.53 -8.07 -2.07
CA LEU A 20 -14.55 -9.27 -2.91
C LEU A 20 -14.51 -8.87 -4.39
N ILE A 21 -13.68 -9.57 -5.17
CA ILE A 21 -13.61 -9.45 -6.62
C ILE A 21 -13.92 -10.82 -7.22
N ASN A 22 -14.93 -10.91 -8.08
CA ASN A 22 -15.28 -12.12 -8.82
C ASN A 22 -15.23 -11.85 -10.34
N TYR A 23 -14.31 -12.54 -11.02
CA TYR A 23 -14.09 -12.44 -12.47
C TYR A 23 -15.04 -13.32 -13.31
N MET A 24 -15.86 -14.16 -12.67
CA MET A 24 -16.86 -15.02 -13.31
C MET A 24 -18.26 -14.70 -12.73
N PRO A 25 -18.81 -13.50 -13.00
CA PRO A 25 -20.11 -13.11 -12.47
C PRO A 25 -21.28 -13.96 -13.01
N SER A 26 -21.08 -14.73 -14.08
CA SER A 26 -22.08 -15.66 -14.65
C SER A 26 -22.48 -16.78 -13.68
N ASP A 27 -21.62 -17.10 -12.72
CA ASP A 27 -21.83 -18.21 -11.80
C ASP A 27 -22.61 -17.78 -10.55
N LEU A 28 -22.88 -16.48 -10.42
CA LEU A 28 -23.64 -15.89 -9.32
C LEU A 28 -25.14 -15.88 -9.65
N SER A 29 -25.96 -16.13 -8.64
CA SER A 29 -27.41 -15.95 -8.73
C SER A 29 -27.78 -14.47 -8.85
N SER A 30 -28.97 -14.17 -9.39
CA SER A 30 -29.47 -12.79 -9.47
C SER A 30 -29.48 -12.07 -8.12
N LYS A 31 -29.79 -12.81 -7.04
CA LYS A 31 -29.79 -12.27 -5.67
C LYS A 31 -28.39 -11.90 -5.17
N GLU A 32 -27.36 -12.62 -5.61
CA GLU A 32 -25.96 -12.28 -5.29
C GLU A 32 -25.50 -11.09 -6.12
N LEU A 33 -25.88 -11.02 -7.38
CA LEU A 33 -25.57 -9.89 -8.27
C LEU A 33 -26.16 -8.57 -7.76
N GLU A 34 -27.34 -8.61 -7.12
CA GLU A 34 -27.97 -7.44 -6.48
C GLU A 34 -27.21 -6.90 -5.26
N GLN A 35 -26.28 -7.68 -4.68
CA GLN A 35 -25.53 -7.31 -3.47
C GLN A 35 -24.19 -6.62 -3.77
N GLY A 36 -23.91 -6.33 -5.03
CA GLY A 36 -22.64 -5.74 -5.45
C GLY A 36 -22.77 -4.91 -6.72
N ILE A 37 -21.62 -4.60 -7.32
CA ILE A 37 -21.54 -3.73 -8.49
C ILE A 37 -20.82 -4.48 -9.61
N LEU A 38 -21.44 -4.48 -10.79
CA LEU A 38 -20.84 -4.98 -12.02
C LEU A 38 -20.11 -3.85 -12.75
N VAL A 39 -18.81 -4.05 -12.96
CA VAL A 39 -17.90 -3.16 -13.69
C VAL A 39 -17.35 -3.86 -14.93
N ASP A 40 -16.90 -3.09 -15.92
CA ASP A 40 -16.32 -3.68 -17.14
C ASP A 40 -14.86 -4.05 -16.94
N ASN A 41 -14.12 -3.23 -16.21
CA ASN A 41 -12.71 -3.40 -15.90
C ASN A 41 -12.40 -2.97 -14.45
N ILE A 42 -11.27 -3.46 -13.96
CA ILE A 42 -10.64 -2.95 -12.74
C ILE A 42 -9.29 -2.36 -13.16
N MET A 43 -8.93 -1.21 -12.59
CA MET A 43 -7.62 -0.61 -12.80
C MET A 43 -6.52 -1.63 -12.40
N GLN A 44 -5.39 -1.65 -13.11
CA GLN A 44 -4.28 -2.49 -12.69
C GLN A 44 -3.71 -1.98 -11.36
N GLU A 45 -3.52 -2.88 -10.40
CA GLU A 45 -2.86 -2.57 -9.13
C GLU A 45 -1.37 -2.27 -9.36
N GLU A 46 -0.88 -1.18 -8.78
CA GLU A 46 0.55 -0.88 -8.74
C GLU A 46 1.15 -1.44 -7.45
N LEU A 47 2.17 -2.28 -7.57
CA LEU A 47 2.92 -2.72 -6.40
C LEU A 47 3.78 -1.56 -5.88
N ARG A 48 3.57 -1.19 -4.61
CA ARG A 48 4.33 -0.15 -3.91
C ARG A 48 4.97 -0.75 -2.67
N GLU A 49 6.31 -0.78 -2.64
CA GLU A 49 7.06 -1.38 -1.53
C GLU A 49 6.69 -0.73 -0.19
N GLY A 50 6.35 -1.55 0.80
CA GLY A 50 5.94 -1.08 2.12
C GLY A 50 4.51 -0.53 2.19
N TYR A 51 3.68 -0.68 1.15
CA TYR A 51 2.26 -0.31 1.18
C TYR A 51 1.38 -1.52 0.90
N TYR A 52 0.21 -1.54 1.53
CA TYR A 52 -0.90 -2.37 1.08
C TYR A 52 -1.90 -1.51 0.31
N SER A 53 -2.44 -2.05 -0.77
CA SER A 53 -3.46 -1.38 -1.55
C SER A 53 -4.85 -1.78 -1.04
N THR A 54 -5.85 -0.96 -1.34
CA THR A 54 -7.25 -1.29 -1.12
C THR A 54 -8.04 -0.76 -2.31
N LEU A 55 -8.86 -1.62 -2.92
CA LEU A 55 -9.71 -1.28 -4.05
C LEU A 55 -10.98 -0.54 -3.58
N TYR A 56 -11.31 0.51 -4.32
CA TYR A 56 -12.54 1.29 -4.16
C TYR A 56 -13.27 1.38 -5.50
N VAL A 57 -14.59 1.55 -5.43
CA VAL A 57 -15.45 1.77 -6.59
C VAL A 57 -16.40 2.93 -6.33
N ASN A 58 -16.62 3.75 -7.36
CA ASN A 58 -17.70 4.73 -7.38
C ASN A 58 -18.99 4.06 -7.86
N GLU A 59 -20.05 4.07 -7.06
CA GLU A 59 -21.31 3.40 -7.38
C GLU A 59 -22.03 4.01 -8.59
N LEU A 60 -21.84 5.31 -8.82
CA LEU A 60 -22.48 6.03 -9.91
C LEU A 60 -21.73 5.87 -11.23
N THR A 61 -20.42 6.08 -11.21
CA THR A 61 -19.60 6.06 -12.42
C THR A 61 -19.05 4.67 -12.75
N LYS A 62 -19.10 3.74 -11.79
CA LYS A 62 -18.50 2.40 -11.85
C LYS A 62 -16.98 2.40 -12.04
N GLU A 63 -16.34 3.56 -11.84
CA GLU A 63 -14.89 3.68 -11.90
C GLU A 63 -14.24 3.10 -10.64
N THR A 64 -13.12 2.41 -10.82
CA THR A 64 -12.37 1.76 -9.75
C THR A 64 -10.99 2.38 -9.57
N TYR A 65 -10.49 2.44 -8.34
CA TYR A 65 -9.15 2.94 -8.04
C TYR A 65 -8.61 2.35 -6.74
N TYR A 66 -7.29 2.37 -6.58
CA TYR A 66 -6.61 1.91 -5.37
C TYR A 66 -6.22 3.08 -4.47
N LYS A 67 -6.46 2.94 -3.16
CA LYS A 67 -5.77 3.74 -2.14
C LYS A 67 -4.69 2.90 -1.50
N TYR A 68 -3.51 3.49 -1.31
CA TYR A 68 -2.35 2.82 -0.72
C TYR A 68 -2.15 3.32 0.70
N LYS A 69 -1.98 2.39 1.64
CA LYS A 69 -1.67 2.69 3.03
C LYS A 69 -0.35 2.04 3.40
N LEU A 70 0.50 2.81 4.08
CA LEU A 70 1.79 2.31 4.54
C LEU A 70 1.55 1.13 5.48
N ILE A 71 2.27 0.04 5.24
CA ILE A 71 2.36 -1.08 6.16
C ILE A 71 3.15 -0.56 7.36
N ALA A 72 2.51 -0.51 8.52
CA ALA A 72 3.22 -0.18 9.74
C ALA A 72 4.33 -1.21 9.92
N LYS A 73 5.58 -0.75 9.98
CA LYS A 73 6.72 -1.63 10.30
C LYS A 73 6.43 -2.32 11.63
N SER A 74 6.74 -3.61 11.70
CA SER A 74 6.77 -4.31 12.98
C SER A 74 7.78 -3.65 13.94
N GLY A 75 7.62 -3.87 15.24
CA GLY A 75 8.58 -3.35 16.22
C GLY A 75 10.02 -3.80 15.93
N GLU A 76 10.19 -5.05 15.51
CA GLU A 76 11.48 -5.64 15.13
C GLU A 76 12.09 -4.96 13.89
N GLU A 77 11.28 -4.67 12.86
CA GLU A 77 11.75 -3.94 11.68
C GLU A 77 12.16 -2.50 12.01
N LEU A 78 11.43 -1.86 12.92
CA LEU A 78 11.75 -0.52 13.40
C LEU A 78 13.08 -0.52 14.18
N GLU A 79 13.28 -1.50 15.07
CA GLU A 79 14.52 -1.67 15.84
C GLU A 79 15.72 -1.94 14.93
N LYS A 80 15.55 -2.79 13.92
CA LYS A 80 16.59 -3.09 12.92
C LYS A 80 16.98 -1.84 12.13
N GLU A 81 16.03 -1.03 11.69
CA GLU A 81 16.29 0.23 10.99
C GLU A 81 17.02 1.23 11.89
N ILE A 82 16.61 1.35 13.16
CA ILE A 82 17.30 2.20 14.14
C ILE A 82 18.76 1.76 14.31
N LEU A 83 19.01 0.45 14.38
CA LEU A 83 20.35 -0.10 14.52
C LEU A 83 21.23 0.20 13.30
N ILE A 84 20.70 -0.01 12.09
CA ILE A 84 21.38 0.30 10.82
C ILE A 84 21.73 1.78 10.74
N ASN A 85 20.78 2.67 11.06
CA ASN A 85 21.01 4.11 11.04
C ASN A 85 22.09 4.55 12.04
N LYS A 86 22.14 3.92 13.22
CA LYS A 86 23.22 4.17 14.21
C LYS A 86 24.58 3.71 13.69
N VAL A 87 24.66 2.56 13.04
CA VAL A 87 25.91 2.06 12.45
C VAL A 87 26.39 3.02 11.37
N ASN A 88 25.55 3.38 10.40
CA ASN A 88 25.90 4.30 9.32
C ASN A 88 26.38 5.67 9.85
N SER A 89 25.69 6.21 10.85
CA SER A 89 26.09 7.49 11.49
C SER A 89 27.45 7.38 12.18
N THR A 90 27.72 6.24 12.82
CA THR A 90 29.02 5.98 13.47
C THR A 90 30.14 5.85 12.44
N GLU A 91 29.91 5.12 11.35
CA GLU A 91 30.85 4.98 10.24
C GLU A 91 31.18 6.34 9.61
N GLN A 92 30.17 7.18 9.40
CA GLN A 92 30.37 8.52 8.86
C GLN A 92 31.18 9.40 9.82
N THR A 93 30.92 9.31 11.13
CA THR A 93 31.69 10.03 12.16
C THR A 93 33.16 9.58 12.17
N ILE A 94 33.41 8.27 12.05
CA ILE A 94 34.77 7.73 11.97
C ILE A 94 35.49 8.23 10.71
N ALA A 95 34.81 8.24 9.56
CA ALA A 95 35.36 8.75 8.31
C ALA A 95 35.77 10.24 8.44
N ASP A 96 34.89 11.06 9.02
CA ASP A 96 35.14 12.50 9.24
C ASP A 96 36.33 12.73 10.19
N LEU A 97 36.42 11.95 11.28
CA LEU A 97 37.54 12.05 12.23
C LEU A 97 38.86 11.61 11.58
N THR A 98 38.84 10.53 10.80
CA THR A 98 40.02 10.03 10.08
C THR A 98 40.52 11.08 9.09
N PHE A 99 39.62 11.71 8.34
CA PHE A 99 39.97 12.80 7.42
C PHE A 99 40.60 14.00 8.14
N LYS A 100 40.04 14.40 9.30
CA LYS A 100 40.61 15.48 10.12
C LYS A 100 42.01 15.15 10.64
N LEU A 101 42.25 13.92 11.07
CA LEU A 101 43.56 13.49 11.57
C LEU A 101 44.62 13.49 10.45
N MET A 102 44.26 13.02 9.24
CA MET A 102 45.12 13.09 8.06
C MET A 102 45.39 14.54 7.64
N SER A 103 44.39 15.42 7.71
CA SER A 103 44.54 16.84 7.36
C SER A 103 45.40 17.62 8.34
N ASN A 104 45.44 17.18 9.61
CA ASN A 104 46.23 17.82 10.68
C ASN A 104 47.62 17.19 10.87
N GLY A 105 48.01 16.20 10.05
CA GLY A 105 49.35 15.58 10.07
C GLY A 105 49.66 14.79 11.34
N VAL A 106 48.63 14.30 12.05
CA VAL A 106 48.78 13.49 13.29
C VAL A 106 48.96 12.00 12.96
N ILE A 107 48.64 11.61 11.72
CA ILE A 107 48.90 10.32 11.08
C ILE A 107 49.25 10.57 9.62
#